data_AF-A0A7C9GI92-F1
#
_entry.id   AF-A0A7C9GI92-F1
#
_cell.length_a   1.000
_cell.length_b   1.000
_cell.length_c   1.000
_cell.angle_alpha   90.00
_cell.angle_beta   90.00
_cell.angle_gamma   90.00
#
_symmetry.space_group_name_H-M   'P 1'
#
loop_
_entity.id
_entity.type
_entity.pdbx_description
1 polymer ?
#
loop_
_entity_poly.entity_id
_entity_poly.type
_entity_poly.pdbx_seq_one_letter_code
_entity_poly.pdbx_strand_id
1 'polypeptide(L)'
;MPHIEPDETQECTICLENNDKPFYQLSCNHGSPESHPMHTECLKQFFQSQVDSNSVPGIAYVTCPCCRQNPAPLNIDEIMRS
;
A
#
# COMPACT_ATOMS: atom_id res chain seq x y z
N MET A 1 6.31 2.58 22.81
CA MET A 1 6.48 2.75 21.36
C MET A 1 6.38 4.25 21.10
N PRO A 2 7.33 4.90 20.42
CA PRO A 2 7.24 6.33 20.19
C PRO A 2 6.04 6.60 19.28
N HIS A 3 5.12 7.43 19.76
CA HIS A 3 4.02 7.98 18.98
C HIS A 3 4.65 8.99 18.01
N ILE A 4 4.80 8.58 16.75
CA ILE A 4 5.15 9.50 15.68
C ILE A 4 3.87 10.29 15.42
N GLU A 5 3.86 11.56 15.79
CA GLU A 5 2.76 12.47 15.46
C GLU A 5 2.62 12.50 13.92
N PRO A 6 1.41 12.35 13.37
CA PRO A 6 1.20 12.42 11.93
C PRO A 6 1.58 13.82 11.47
N ASP A 7 2.70 13.94 10.76
CA ASP A 7 3.09 15.17 10.09
C ASP A 7 1.96 15.53 9.11
N GLU A 8 1.29 16.66 9.36
CA GLU A 8 0.04 17.11 8.72
C GLU A 8 0.17 17.37 7.20
N THR A 9 1.29 16.97 6.58
CA THR A 9 1.58 17.11 5.15
C THR A 9 1.62 15.79 4.38
N GLN A 10 1.47 14.63 5.04
CA GLN A 10 1.63 13.32 4.41
C GLN A 10 0.34 12.85 3.71
N GLU A 11 0.09 13.36 2.50
CA GLU A 11 -1.06 12.96 1.67
C GLU A 11 -0.86 11.59 1.03
N CYS A 12 -1.88 10.73 1.07
CA CYS A 12 -1.79 9.43 0.41
C CYS A 12 -1.54 9.57 -1.09
N THR A 13 -0.52 8.90 -1.61
CA THR A 13 -0.13 8.95 -3.04
C THR A 13 -1.18 8.32 -3.98
N ILE A 14 -2.17 7.60 -3.44
CA ILE A 14 -3.23 6.94 -4.20
C ILE A 14 -4.50 7.80 -4.26
N CYS A 15 -5.03 8.23 -3.11
CA CYS A 15 -6.27 9.00 -3.05
C CYS A 15 -6.05 10.53 -2.97
N LEU A 16 -4.80 10.97 -2.80
CA LEU A 16 -4.41 12.38 -2.64
C LEU A 16 -5.13 13.07 -1.47
N GLU A 17 -5.44 12.31 -0.42
CA GLU A 17 -6.04 12.85 0.80
C GLU A 17 -5.10 12.60 1.99
N ASN A 18 -5.00 13.59 2.87
CA ASN A 18 -4.42 13.43 4.20
C ASN A 18 -5.56 13.18 5.20
N ASN A 19 -5.91 11.91 5.36
CA ASN A 19 -6.93 11.45 6.29
C ASN A 19 -6.25 10.64 7.42
N ASP A 20 -6.92 10.50 8.57
CA ASP A 20 -6.43 9.74 9.74
C ASP A 20 -6.35 8.21 9.51
N LYS A 21 -6.29 7.77 8.25
CA LYS A 21 -6.25 6.36 7.88
C LYS A 21 -4.83 5.81 8.05
N PRO A 22 -4.67 4.54 8.47
CA PRO A 22 -3.35 3.95 8.66
C PRO A 22 -2.61 3.80 7.33
N PHE A 23 -1.35 4.23 7.32
CA PHE A 23 -0.41 3.98 6.23
C PHE A 23 0.21 2.58 6.34
N TYR A 24 0.53 1.96 5.20
CA TYR A 24 1.18 0.65 5.16
C TYR A 24 2.49 0.72 4.39
N GLN A 25 3.61 0.43 5.05
CA GLN A 25 4.92 0.36 4.41
C GLN A 25 5.14 -1.01 3.75
N LEU A 26 5.27 -1.01 2.43
CA LEU A 26 5.66 -2.18 1.65
C LEU A 26 7.15 -2.50 1.85
N SER A 27 7.53 -3.75 1.57
CA SER A 27 8.92 -4.23 1.61
C SER A 27 9.88 -3.48 0.65
N CYS A 28 9.36 -2.74 -0.33
CA CYS A 28 10.15 -1.86 -1.18
C CYS A 28 10.44 -0.49 -0.52
N ASN A 29 10.17 -0.34 0.78
CA ASN A 29 10.27 0.87 1.60
C ASN A 29 9.34 2.02 1.17
N HIS A 30 8.37 1.77 0.29
CA HIS A 30 7.32 2.72 -0.09
C HIS A 30 6.02 2.45 0.66
N GLY A 31 5.21 3.48 0.90
CA GLY A 31 3.95 3.36 1.64
C GLY A 31 4.06 3.84 3.08
N SER A 32 5.28 4.09 3.54
CA SER A 32 5.53 4.79 4.79
C SER A 32 5.08 6.26 4.66
N PRO A 33 4.56 6.91 5.73
CA PRO A 33 4.78 8.36 5.86
C PRO A 33 6.30 8.60 5.76
N GLU A 34 6.88 9.73 5.42
CA GLU A 34 8.31 9.83 5.02
C GLU A 34 8.65 9.27 3.62
N SER A 35 8.01 8.22 3.10
CA SER A 35 8.33 7.69 1.76
C SER A 35 7.11 7.14 1.00
N HIS A 36 6.51 8.02 0.19
CA HIS A 36 5.30 7.75 -0.59
C HIS A 36 4.17 7.17 0.29
N PRO A 37 3.61 7.96 1.21
CA PRO A 37 2.53 7.52 2.10
C PRO A 37 1.38 6.92 1.31
N MET A 38 0.93 5.73 1.71
CA MET A 38 -0.21 5.07 1.08
C MET A 38 -1.10 4.43 2.14
N HIS A 39 -2.37 4.81 2.16
CA HIS A 39 -3.32 4.20 3.09
C HIS A 39 -3.43 2.70 2.81
N THR A 40 -3.53 1.92 3.88
CA THR A 40 -3.70 0.46 3.83
C THR A 40 -4.90 0.09 2.95
N GLU A 41 -6.03 0.78 3.11
CA GLU A 41 -7.22 0.55 2.30
C GLU A 41 -7.02 0.90 0.82
N CYS A 42 -6.34 2.02 0.52
CA CYS A 42 -6.07 2.41 -0.86
C CYS A 42 -5.14 1.41 -1.55
N LEU A 43 -4.13 0.92 -0.84
CA LEU A 43 -3.25 -0.17 -1.30
C LEU A 43 -4.04 -1.46 -1.54
N LYS A 44 -4.93 -1.82 -0.62
CA LYS A 44 -5.80 -3.01 -0.75
C LYS A 44 -6.66 -2.92 -2.00
N GLN A 45 -7.34 -1.80 -2.23
CA GLN A 45 -8.15 -1.61 -3.45
C GLN A 45 -7.29 -1.65 -4.72
N PHE A 46 -6.11 -1.04 -4.70
CA PHE A 46 -5.18 -1.06 -5.83
C PHE A 46 -4.68 -2.47 -6.14
N PHE A 47 -4.35 -3.25 -5.12
CA PHE A 47 -3.94 -4.64 -5.27
C PHE A 47 -5.09 -5.53 -5.72
N GLN A 48 -6.29 -5.35 -5.16
CA GLN A 48 -7.49 -6.07 -5.59
C GLN A 48 -7.78 -5.82 -7.06
N SER A 49 -7.71 -4.56 -7.52
CA SER A 49 -7.89 -4.23 -8.94
C SER A 49 -6.85 -4.91 -9.84
N GLN A 50 -5.59 -5.00 -9.40
CA GLN A 50 -4.54 -5.73 -10.14
C GLN A 50 -4.79 -7.24 -10.15
N VAL A 51 -5.25 -7.83 -9.05
CA VAL A 51 -5.59 -9.26 -8.98
C VAL A 51 -6.79 -9.57 -9.86
N ASP A 52 -7.85 -8.76 -9.80
CA ASP A 52 -9.05 -8.93 -10.62
C ASP A 52 -8.70 -8.82 -12.12
N SER A 53 -7.80 -7.90 -12.47
CA SER A 53 -7.31 -7.71 -13.85
C SER A 53 -6.32 -8.80 -14.29
N ASN A 54 -5.47 -9.30 -13.39
CA ASN A 54 -4.59 -10.44 -13.62
C ASN A 54 -5.35 -11.74 -13.30
N SER A 55 -6.35 -12.04 -14.11
CA SER A 55 -7.20 -13.24 -14.02
C SER A 55 -6.43 -14.54 -14.39
N VAL A 56 -5.15 -14.66 -14.04
CA VAL A 56 -4.36 -15.88 -14.20
C VAL A 56 -4.50 -16.70 -12.92
N PRO A 57 -5.30 -17.80 -12.93
CA PRO A 57 -5.51 -18.61 -11.75
C PRO A 57 -4.17 -19.14 -11.20
N GLY A 58 -3.90 -18.83 -9.93
CA GLY A 58 -2.73 -19.32 -9.20
C GLY A 58 -1.53 -18.37 -9.16
N ILE A 59 -1.55 -17.23 -9.87
CA ILE A 59 -0.46 -16.24 -9.80
C ILE A 59 -1.00 -14.80 -9.75
N ALA A 60 -1.24 -14.32 -8.53
CA ALA A 60 -1.54 -12.91 -8.28
C ALA A 60 -0.24 -12.11 -8.19
N TYR A 61 0.17 -11.49 -9.29
CA TYR A 61 1.22 -10.48 -9.26
C TYR A 61 0.59 -9.11 -9.02
N VAL A 62 0.92 -8.50 -7.90
CA VAL A 62 0.66 -7.08 -7.66
C VAL A 62 1.99 -6.34 -7.72
N THR A 63 1.94 -5.09 -8.12
CA THR A 63 3.13 -4.23 -8.16
C THR A 63 2.90 -3.01 -7.29
N CYS A 64 3.96 -2.52 -6.65
CA CYS A 64 3.94 -1.24 -5.96
C CYS A 64 3.61 -0.13 -6.97
N PRO A 65 2.65 0.76 -6.68
CA PRO A 65 2.30 1.85 -7.60
C PRO A 65 3.46 2.82 -7.85
N CYS A 66 4.39 2.95 -6.90
CA CYS A 66 5.50 3.91 -6.97
C CYS A 66 6.71 3.36 -7.74
N CYS A 67 7.23 2.18 -7.37
CA CYS A 67 8.45 1.61 -8.00
C CYS A 67 8.20 0.45 -8.95
N ARG A 68 6.95 0.01 -9.11
CA ARG A 68 6.56 -1.18 -9.90
C ARG A 68 7.22 -2.50 -9.47
N GLN A 69 7.97 -2.52 -8.36
CA GLN A 69 8.49 -3.75 -7.80
C GLN A 69 7.36 -4.59 -7.21
N ASN A 70 7.49 -5.92 -7.31
CA ASN A 70 6.58 -6.85 -6.66
C ASN A 70 6.88 -6.83 -5.15
N PRO A 71 5.96 -6.33 -4.30
CA PRO A 71 6.14 -6.42 -2.86
C PRO A 71 6.19 -7.89 -2.44
N ALA A 72 6.85 -8.19 -1.32
CA ALA A 72 6.93 -9.56 -0.83
C ALA A 72 5.52 -10.17 -0.68
N PRO A 73 5.31 -11.46 -1.02
CA PRO A 73 3.99 -12.10 -0.98
C PRO A 73 3.29 -11.98 0.39
N LEU A 74 4.06 -11.95 1.48
CA LEU A 74 3.57 -11.77 2.84
C LEU A 74 2.85 -10.42 3.04
N ASN A 75 3.35 -9.34 2.44
CA ASN A 75 2.71 -8.02 2.54
C ASN A 75 1.36 -8.01 1.82
N ILE A 76 1.27 -8.71 0.69
CA ILE A 76 0.02 -8.78 -0.10
C ILE A 76 -1.06 -9.51 0.71
N ASP A 77 -0.72 -10.65 1.31
CA ASP A 77 -1.65 -11.43 2.14
C ASP A 77 -2.09 -10.64 3.38
N GLU A 78 -1.17 -9.93 4.03
CA GLU A 78 -1.46 -9.09 5.21
C GLU A 78 -2.37 -7.90 4.87
N ILE A 79 -2.09 -7.17 3.78
CA ILE A 79 -2.92 -6.05 3.31
C ILE A 79 -4.32 -6.54 2.89
N MET A 80 -4.41 -7.70 2.24
CA MET A 80 -5.68 -8.28 1.82
C MET A 80 -6.53 -8.78 2.99
N ARG A 81 -5.89 -9.23 4.08
CA ARG A 81 -6.55 -9.69 5.31
C ARG A 81 -6.91 -8.57 6.29
N SER A 82 -6.24 -7.42 6.22
CA SER A 82 -6.48 -6.24 7.05
C SER A 82 -7.77 -5.51 6.71
#